data_AF-A0A848L8D9-F1
#
_entry.id   AF-A0A848L8D9-F1
#
_cell.length_a   1.000
_cell.length_b   1.000
_cell.length_c   1.000
_cell.angle_alpha   90.00
_cell.angle_beta   90.00
_cell.angle_gamma   90.00
#
_symmetry.space_group_name_H-M   'P 1'
#
loop_
_entity.id
_entity.type
_entity.pdbx_description
1 polymer ?
#
loop_
_entity_poly.entity_id
_entity_poly.type
_entity_poly.pdbx_seq_one_letter_code
_entity_poly.pdbx_strand_id
1 'polypeptide(L)'
;MSAPFSDFASLAALHRELEEQFLQHQDALLDLDLSLAAERLERYEAALRLHLEAEEALLLPVFSRAERIRGASPELFTGEHQRLLEFLARFRSELRALEPGSPGLKRGVLRLLDAETTFKHLSHHHELREETYFFPALDRVTDAAERRELLAAFTARVTR
;
A
#
# COMPACT_ATOMS: atom_id res chain seq x y z
N MET A 1 17.84 -0.13 -5.46
CA MET A 1 17.81 0.77 -4.28
C MET A 1 17.34 2.11 -4.78
N SER A 2 16.12 2.49 -4.42
CA SER A 2 15.57 3.80 -4.76
C SER A 2 16.35 4.87 -3.98
N ALA A 3 16.60 6.03 -4.61
CA ALA A 3 17.30 7.14 -3.96
C ALA A 3 16.54 7.57 -2.70
N PRO A 4 17.22 8.11 -1.66
CA PRO A 4 16.52 8.60 -0.48
C PRO A 4 15.50 9.68 -0.86
N PHE A 5 14.33 9.65 -0.22
CA PHE A 5 13.24 10.60 -0.46
C PHE A 5 13.70 12.04 -0.15
N SER A 6 13.42 12.97 -1.06
CA SER A 6 13.83 14.37 -0.95
C SER A 6 12.80 15.26 -0.25
N ASP A 7 11.53 14.86 -0.33
CA ASP A 7 10.35 15.52 0.23
C ASP A 7 9.22 14.50 0.44
N PHE A 8 8.12 14.88 1.10
CA PHE A 8 7.01 13.95 1.33
C PHE A 8 6.33 13.51 0.03
N ALA A 9 6.24 14.38 -0.98
CA ALA A 9 5.65 14.01 -2.28
C ALA A 9 6.45 12.92 -2.99
N SER A 10 7.77 12.85 -2.77
CA SER A 10 8.62 11.81 -3.34
C SER A 10 8.32 10.40 -2.78
N LEU A 11 7.59 10.30 -1.66
CA LEU A 11 7.08 9.02 -1.15
C LEU A 11 6.10 8.35 -2.11
N ALA A 12 5.44 9.10 -3.00
CA ALA A 12 4.59 8.54 -4.07
C ALA A 12 5.35 7.60 -5.03
N ALA A 13 6.69 7.61 -5.03
CA ALA A 13 7.47 6.61 -5.73
C ALA A 13 7.27 5.18 -5.17
N LEU A 14 7.04 5.05 -3.85
CA LEU A 14 6.76 3.76 -3.21
C LEU A 14 5.42 3.20 -3.68
N HIS A 15 4.41 4.05 -3.87
CA HIS A 15 3.11 3.59 -4.37
C HIS A 15 3.24 2.96 -5.77
N ARG A 16 4.05 3.54 -6.65
CA ARG A 16 4.34 2.94 -7.97
C ARG A 16 5.08 1.60 -7.86
N GLU A 17 6.01 1.48 -6.92
CA GLU A 17 6.71 0.20 -6.66
C GLU A 17 5.75 -0.86 -6.12
N LEU A 18 4.83 -0.48 -5.23
CA LEU A 18 3.78 -1.35 -4.70
C LEU A 18 2.79 -1.77 -5.80
N GLU A 19 2.34 -0.83 -6.65
CA GLU A 19 1.47 -1.11 -7.79
C GLU A 19 2.11 -2.14 -8.73
N GLU A 20 3.39 -1.96 -9.08
CA GLU A 20 4.14 -2.90 -9.90
C GLU A 20 4.24 -4.29 -9.25
N GLN A 21 4.49 -4.37 -7.93
CA GLN A 21 4.49 -5.65 -7.21
C GLN A 21 3.13 -6.35 -7.23
N PHE A 22 2.04 -5.58 -7.15
CA PHE A 22 0.68 -6.12 -7.22
C PHE A 22 0.33 -6.59 -8.64
N LEU A 23 0.79 -5.87 -9.68
CA LEU A 23 0.65 -6.31 -11.07
C LEU A 23 1.40 -7.63 -11.33
N GLN A 24 2.61 -7.80 -10.80
CA GLN A 24 3.35 -9.06 -10.90
C GLN A 24 2.62 -10.25 -10.26
N HIS A 25 1.84 -9.99 -9.20
CA HIS A 25 0.93 -10.99 -8.64
C HIS A 25 -0.19 -11.34 -9.62
N GLN A 26 -0.82 -10.34 -10.24
CA GLN A 26 -1.89 -10.53 -11.23
C GLN A 26 -1.39 -11.24 -12.50
N ASP A 27 -0.19 -10.95 -12.97
CA ASP A 27 0.44 -11.66 -14.10
C ASP A 27 0.60 -13.15 -13.78
N ALA A 28 1.08 -13.49 -12.58
CA ALA A 28 1.20 -14.88 -12.15
C ALA A 28 -0.17 -15.58 -12.04
N LEU A 29 -1.22 -14.86 -11.62
CA LEU A 29 -2.59 -15.36 -11.65
C LEU A 29 -3.06 -15.64 -13.09
N LEU A 30 -2.78 -14.76 -14.04
CA LEU A 30 -3.14 -14.93 -15.46
C LEU A 30 -2.44 -16.15 -16.09
N ASP A 31 -1.19 -16.39 -15.70
CA ASP A 31 -0.41 -17.57 -16.09
C ASP A 31 -0.86 -18.85 -15.37
N LEU A 32 -1.80 -18.76 -14.43
CA LEU A 32 -2.27 -19.83 -13.55
C LEU A 32 -1.17 -20.42 -12.66
N ASP A 33 -0.08 -19.69 -12.45
CA ASP A 33 0.98 -20.05 -11.52
C ASP A 33 0.60 -19.60 -10.11
N LEU A 34 -0.19 -20.43 -9.43
CA LEU A 34 -0.70 -20.14 -8.10
C LEU A 34 0.41 -20.01 -7.05
N SER A 35 1.52 -20.73 -7.23
CA SER A 35 2.65 -20.67 -6.31
C SER A 35 3.37 -19.34 -6.43
N LEU A 36 3.68 -18.91 -7.66
CA LEU A 36 4.28 -17.60 -7.90
C LEU A 36 3.32 -16.47 -7.50
N ALA A 37 2.02 -16.59 -7.80
CA ALA A 37 1.03 -15.61 -7.40
C ALA A 37 1.01 -15.43 -5.87
N ALA A 38 1.04 -16.53 -5.10
CA ALA A 38 1.06 -16.46 -3.65
C ALA A 38 2.33 -15.80 -3.11
N GLU A 39 3.49 -16.16 -3.66
CA GLU A 39 4.77 -15.55 -3.31
C GLU A 39 4.78 -14.03 -3.57
N ARG A 40 4.27 -13.60 -4.73
CA ARG A 40 4.20 -12.18 -5.11
C ARG A 40 3.24 -11.40 -4.23
N LEU A 41 2.08 -11.99 -3.89
CA LEU A 41 1.13 -11.37 -2.97
C LEU A 41 1.71 -11.21 -1.57
N GLU A 42 2.46 -12.21 -1.08
CA GLU A 42 3.13 -12.13 0.22
C GLU A 42 4.22 -11.05 0.24
N ARG A 43 4.99 -10.91 -0.84
CA ARG A 43 5.98 -9.83 -0.99
C ARG A 43 5.32 -8.45 -1.01
N TYR A 44 4.25 -8.29 -1.79
CA TYR A 44 3.47 -7.07 -1.83
C TYR A 44 2.89 -6.72 -0.46
N GLU A 45 2.27 -7.69 0.24
CA GLU A 45 1.70 -7.46 1.58
C GLU A 45 2.79 -7.03 2.57
N ALA A 46 3.97 -7.65 2.54
CA ALA A 46 5.07 -7.29 3.42
C ALA A 46 5.54 -5.85 3.16
N ALA A 47 5.71 -5.45 1.90
CA ALA A 47 6.11 -4.10 1.54
C ALA A 47 5.04 -3.06 1.93
N LEU A 48 3.76 -3.35 1.66
CA LEU A 48 2.66 -2.48 2.04
C LEU A 48 2.61 -2.30 3.57
N ARG A 49 2.74 -3.37 4.35
CA ARG A 49 2.77 -3.27 5.82
C ARG A 49 3.88 -2.36 6.32
N LEU A 50 5.10 -2.47 5.78
CA LEU A 50 6.20 -1.61 6.17
C LEU A 50 5.91 -0.13 5.88
N HIS A 51 5.30 0.14 4.73
CA HIS A 51 4.86 1.49 4.34
C HIS A 51 3.80 2.04 5.31
N LEU A 52 2.69 1.33 5.50
CA LEU A 52 1.60 1.75 6.39
C LEU A 52 2.07 1.94 7.84
N GLU A 53 2.87 1.02 8.36
CA GLU A 53 3.45 1.13 9.71
C GLU A 53 4.40 2.32 9.84
N ALA A 54 5.16 2.66 8.80
CA ALA A 54 6.03 3.82 8.80
C ALA A 54 5.23 5.12 8.85
N GLU A 55 4.13 5.21 8.09
CA GLU A 55 3.24 6.37 8.12
C GLU A 55 2.57 6.52 9.47
N GLU A 56 2.00 5.44 10.01
CA GLU A 56 1.33 5.46 11.30
C GLU A 56 2.27 5.81 12.45
N ALA A 57 3.50 5.29 12.44
CA ALA A 57 4.46 5.52 13.52
C ALA A 57 5.16 6.89 13.43
N LEU A 58 5.38 7.42 12.23
CA LEU A 58 6.23 8.59 12.01
C LEU A 58 5.46 9.81 11.51
N LEU A 59 4.54 9.63 10.56
CA LEU A 59 3.94 10.73 9.82
C LEU A 59 2.57 11.15 10.37
N LEU A 60 1.69 10.20 10.73
CA LEU A 60 0.38 10.52 11.32
C LEU A 60 0.46 11.34 12.63
N PRO A 61 1.43 11.09 13.55
CA PRO A 61 1.59 11.93 14.74
C PRO A 61 1.93 13.39 14.38
N VAL A 62 2.73 13.57 13.33
CA VAL A 62 3.12 14.89 12.82
C VAL A 62 1.97 15.58 12.11
N PHE A 63 1.21 14.85 11.30
CA PHE A 63 0.02 15.34 10.61
C PHE A 63 -1.08 15.80 11.58
N SER A 64 -1.16 15.20 12.76
CA SER A 64 -2.10 15.61 13.81
C SER A 64 -1.87 17.05 14.31
N ARG A 65 -0.71 17.66 13.99
CA ARG A 65 -0.41 19.08 14.26
C ARG A 65 -1.05 20.03 13.26
N ALA A 66 -1.48 19.53 12.10
CA ALA A 66 -2.12 20.35 11.07
C ALA A 66 -3.54 20.76 11.49
N GLU A 67 -4.00 21.88 10.96
CA GLU A 67 -5.40 22.27 11.08
C GLU A 67 -6.31 21.18 10.49
N ARG A 68 -7.54 21.07 11.01
CA ARG A 68 -8.50 20.04 10.56
C ARG A 68 -8.78 20.17 9.06
N ILE A 69 -8.38 19.16 8.29
CA ILE A 69 -8.67 19.04 6.86
C ILE A 69 -9.93 18.20 6.67
N ARG A 70 -10.91 18.71 5.92
CA ARG A 70 -12.11 17.93 5.60
C ARG A 70 -11.75 16.77 4.68
N GLY A 71 -12.08 15.55 5.10
CA GLY A 71 -11.82 14.34 4.30
C GLY A 71 -10.39 13.80 4.41
N ALA A 72 -9.60 14.28 5.37
CA ALA A 72 -8.31 13.72 5.74
C ALA A 72 -8.12 13.86 7.26
N SER A 73 -8.18 12.74 7.98
CA SER A 73 -7.90 12.66 9.42
C SER A 73 -7.09 11.41 9.72
N PRO A 74 -6.31 11.38 10.81
CA PRO A 74 -5.55 10.18 11.20
C PRO A 74 -6.41 8.91 11.30
N GLU A 75 -7.66 9.05 11.77
CA GLU A 75 -8.59 7.92 11.90
C GLU A 75 -9.08 7.41 10.54
N LEU A 76 -9.18 8.30 9.54
CA LEU A 76 -9.54 7.90 8.19
C LEU A 76 -8.41 7.10 7.54
N PHE A 77 -7.16 7.57 7.65
CA PHE A 77 -5.99 6.87 7.13
C PHE A 77 -5.83 5.49 7.77
N THR A 78 -5.82 5.41 9.10
CA THR A 78 -5.73 4.11 9.80
C THR A 78 -6.91 3.17 9.47
N GLY A 79 -8.12 3.71 9.26
CA GLY A 79 -9.25 2.93 8.77
C GLY A 79 -9.09 2.42 7.33
N GLU A 80 -8.52 3.22 6.43
CA GLU A 80 -8.16 2.80 5.06
C GLU A 80 -7.06 1.73 5.09
N HIS A 81 -6.01 1.91 5.91
CA HIS A 81 -4.92 0.94 6.11
C HIS A 81 -5.43 -0.42 6.57
N GLN A 82 -6.29 -0.43 7.59
CA GLN A 82 -6.89 -1.66 8.09
C GLN A 82 -7.68 -2.38 6.99
N ARG A 83 -8.50 -1.66 6.23
CA ARG A 83 -9.29 -2.24 5.13
C ARG A 83 -8.42 -2.82 4.02
N LEU A 84 -7.33 -2.15 3.65
CA LEU A 84 -6.36 -2.67 2.69
C LEU A 84 -5.81 -4.03 3.15
N LEU A 85 -5.40 -4.14 4.41
CA LEU A 85 -4.89 -5.40 4.97
C LEU A 85 -5.96 -6.49 5.07
N GLU A 86 -7.21 -6.14 5.36
CA GLU A 86 -8.35 -7.07 5.36
C GLU A 86 -8.61 -7.66 3.96
N PHE A 87 -8.52 -6.84 2.91
CA PHE A 87 -8.60 -7.32 1.52
C PHE A 87 -7.48 -8.31 1.19
N LEU A 88 -6.23 -8.01 1.56
CA LEU A 88 -5.10 -8.91 1.30
C LEU A 88 -5.23 -10.24 2.05
N ALA A 89 -5.70 -10.22 3.30
CA ALA A 89 -6.00 -11.43 4.04
C ALA A 89 -7.06 -12.28 3.34
N ARG A 90 -8.09 -11.65 2.78
CA ARG A 90 -9.12 -12.30 1.98
C ARG A 90 -8.56 -12.89 0.69
N PHE A 91 -7.78 -12.13 -0.09
CA PHE A 91 -7.18 -12.62 -1.35
C PHE A 91 -6.28 -13.82 -1.10
N ARG A 92 -5.46 -13.80 -0.05
CA ARG A 92 -4.66 -14.95 0.38
C ARG A 92 -5.52 -16.19 0.68
N SER A 93 -6.67 -16.00 1.32
CA SER A 93 -7.60 -17.11 1.61
C SER A 93 -8.24 -17.65 0.33
N GLU A 94 -8.67 -16.77 -0.57
CA GLU A 94 -9.27 -17.15 -1.85
C GLU A 94 -8.25 -17.86 -2.75
N LEU A 95 -7.03 -17.34 -2.83
CA LEU A 95 -5.91 -17.94 -3.57
C LEU A 95 -5.56 -19.33 -3.05
N ARG A 96 -5.49 -19.52 -1.73
CA ARG A 96 -5.24 -20.85 -1.13
C ARG A 96 -6.35 -21.87 -1.38
N ALA A 97 -7.56 -21.40 -1.67
CA ALA A 97 -8.69 -22.27 -2.01
C ALA A 97 -8.74 -22.64 -3.51
N LEU A 98 -7.84 -22.09 -4.33
CA LEU A 98 -7.72 -22.48 -5.74
C LEU A 98 -6.96 -23.79 -5.84
N GLU A 99 -7.55 -24.74 -6.58
CA GLU A 99 -7.00 -26.08 -6.77
C GLU A 99 -6.28 -26.18 -8.13
N PRO A 100 -4.94 -26.36 -8.16
CA PRO A 100 -4.18 -26.59 -9.38
C PRO A 100 -4.74 -27.76 -10.21
N GLY A 101 -4.84 -27.59 -11.52
CA GLY A 101 -5.33 -28.64 -12.44
C GLY A 101 -6.84 -28.91 -12.36
N SER A 102 -7.58 -28.27 -11.46
CA SER A 102 -9.03 -28.42 -11.41
C SER A 102 -9.72 -27.78 -12.64
N PRO A 103 -10.82 -28.36 -13.15
CA PRO A 103 -11.58 -27.75 -14.25
C PRO A 103 -12.11 -26.34 -13.93
N GLY A 104 -12.25 -26.01 -12.64
CA GLY A 104 -12.73 -24.73 -12.14
C GLY A 104 -11.67 -23.65 -11.97
N LEU A 105 -10.38 -24.00 -12.11
CA LEU A 105 -9.25 -23.12 -11.77
C LEU A 105 -9.34 -21.75 -12.46
N LYS A 106 -9.46 -21.74 -13.80
CA LYS A 106 -9.55 -20.48 -14.58
C LYS A 106 -10.70 -19.59 -14.11
N ARG A 107 -11.85 -20.17 -13.79
CA ARG A 107 -13.01 -19.41 -13.27
C ARG A 107 -12.77 -18.92 -11.84
N GLY A 108 -12.02 -19.67 -11.04
CA GLY A 108 -11.59 -19.24 -9.71
C GLY A 108 -10.66 -18.04 -9.76
N VAL A 109 -9.65 -18.10 -10.63
CA VAL A 109 -8.72 -16.98 -10.89
C VAL A 109 -9.47 -15.73 -11.36
N LEU A 110 -10.39 -15.86 -12.31
CA LEU A 110 -11.18 -14.70 -12.78
C LEU A 110 -11.97 -14.04 -11.64
N ARG A 111 -12.59 -14.82 -10.75
CA ARG A 111 -13.31 -14.27 -9.60
C ARG A 111 -12.38 -13.57 -8.60
N LEU A 112 -11.16 -14.08 -8.42
CA LEU A 112 -10.16 -13.44 -7.57
C LEU A 112 -9.73 -12.08 -8.16
N LEU A 113 -9.40 -12.04 -9.46
CA LEU A 113 -9.07 -10.80 -10.17
C LEU A 113 -10.23 -9.78 -10.12
N ASP A 114 -11.48 -10.24 -10.25
CA ASP A 114 -12.65 -9.37 -10.09
C ASP A 114 -12.74 -8.79 -8.66
N ALA A 115 -12.49 -9.62 -7.63
CA ALA A 115 -12.49 -9.19 -6.23
C ALA A 115 -11.39 -8.15 -5.96
N GLU A 116 -10.23 -8.27 -6.59
CA GLU A 116 -9.10 -7.34 -6.47
C GLU A 116 -9.40 -5.94 -7.04
N THR A 117 -10.40 -5.80 -7.92
CA THR A 117 -10.79 -4.49 -8.46
C THR A 117 -11.23 -3.51 -7.37
N THR A 118 -11.94 -4.01 -6.35
CA THR A 118 -12.38 -3.14 -5.23
C THR A 118 -11.20 -2.66 -4.39
N PHE A 119 -10.21 -3.55 -4.20
CA PHE A 119 -8.97 -3.21 -3.51
C PHE A 119 -8.17 -2.15 -4.26
N LYS A 120 -8.01 -2.32 -5.59
CA LYS A 120 -7.30 -1.33 -6.43
C LYS A 120 -7.93 0.05 -6.35
N HIS A 121 -9.27 0.15 -6.35
CA HIS A 121 -9.95 1.42 -6.16
C HIS A 121 -9.68 2.02 -4.77
N LEU A 122 -9.69 1.21 -3.70
CA LEU A 122 -9.36 1.70 -2.36
C LEU A 122 -7.91 2.21 -2.28
N SER A 123 -6.94 1.45 -2.80
CA SER A 123 -5.53 1.84 -2.84
C SER A 123 -5.36 3.17 -3.57
N HIS A 124 -5.93 3.28 -4.78
CA HIS A 124 -5.84 4.51 -5.58
C HIS A 124 -6.46 5.73 -4.88
N HIS A 125 -7.62 5.56 -4.22
CA HIS A 125 -8.24 6.64 -3.46
C HIS A 125 -7.44 7.05 -2.23
N HIS A 126 -6.78 6.09 -1.58
CA HIS A 126 -5.89 6.32 -0.47
C HIS A 126 -4.66 7.12 -0.92
N GLU A 127 -3.96 6.67 -1.97
CA GLU A 127 -2.82 7.38 -2.59
C GLU A 127 -3.17 8.82 -2.96
N LEU A 128 -4.31 9.01 -3.65
CA LEU A 128 -4.78 10.34 -4.04
C LEU A 128 -5.03 11.24 -2.81
N ARG A 129 -5.54 10.68 -1.71
CA ARG A 129 -5.76 11.43 -0.46
C ARG A 129 -4.44 11.86 0.14
N GLU A 130 -3.42 11.02 0.06
CA GLU A 130 -2.10 11.34 0.57
C GLU A 130 -1.44 12.48 -0.20
N GLU A 131 -1.42 12.37 -1.53
CA GLU A 131 -0.88 13.39 -2.42
C GLU A 131 -1.64 14.72 -2.30
N THR A 132 -2.96 14.67 -2.17
CA THR A 132 -3.81 15.87 -2.15
C THR A 132 -3.77 16.58 -0.80
N TYR A 133 -3.72 15.83 0.32
CA TYR A 133 -3.95 16.39 1.65
C TYR A 133 -2.83 16.08 2.64
N PHE A 134 -2.35 14.83 2.68
CA PHE A 134 -1.43 14.37 3.72
C PHE A 134 -0.04 14.98 3.55
N PHE A 135 0.63 14.71 2.42
CA PHE A 135 1.98 15.20 2.16
C PHE A 135 2.06 16.73 2.17
N PRO A 136 1.11 17.48 1.55
CA PRO A 136 1.12 18.95 1.63
C PRO A 136 0.87 19.50 3.04
N ALA A 137 0.17 18.76 3.91
CA ALA A 137 0.02 19.16 5.30
C ALA A 137 1.29 18.94 6.11
N LEU A 138 1.96 17.78 5.92
CA LEU A 138 3.26 17.49 6.53
C LEU A 138 4.29 18.56 6.17
N ASP A 139 4.37 18.98 4.90
CA ASP A 139 5.27 20.06 4.47
C ASP A 139 4.98 21.41 5.12
N ARG A 140 3.71 21.68 5.47
CA ARG A 140 3.32 22.95 6.12
C ARG A 140 3.64 22.97 7.62
N VAL A 141 3.64 21.82 8.28
CA VAL A 141 3.79 21.72 9.74
C VAL A 141 5.17 21.23 10.19
N THR A 142 6.07 20.95 9.25
CA THR A 142 7.46 20.54 9.53
C THR A 142 8.42 21.63 9.08
N ASP A 143 9.53 21.78 9.78
CA ASP A 143 10.67 22.53 9.26
C ASP A 143 11.60 21.64 8.44
N ALA A 144 12.64 22.24 7.83
CA ALA A 144 13.54 21.51 6.96
C ALA A 144 14.40 20.46 7.70
N ALA A 145 14.69 20.64 8.99
CA ALA A 145 15.47 19.67 9.76
C ALA A 145 14.60 18.47 10.13
N GLU A 146 13.42 18.71 10.70
CA GLU A 146 12.46 17.67 11.07
C GLU A 146 12.03 16.85 9.84
N ARG A 147 11.74 17.50 8.71
CA ARG A 147 11.39 16.79 7.47
C ARG A 147 12.50 15.82 7.02
N ARG A 148 13.76 16.25 7.07
CA ARG A 148 14.89 15.37 6.71
C ARG A 148 15.01 14.17 7.65
N GLU A 149 14.83 14.39 8.95
CA GLU A 149 14.86 13.31 9.95
C GLU A 149 13.72 12.31 9.74
N LEU A 150 12.50 12.80 9.52
CA LEU A 150 11.32 11.96 9.23
C LEU A 150 11.52 11.13 7.96
N LEU A 151 11.95 11.74 6.86
CA LEU A 151 12.17 11.04 5.59
C LEU A 151 13.30 10.01 5.69
N ALA A 152 14.38 10.32 6.42
CA ALA A 152 15.45 9.36 6.67
C ALA A 152 14.97 8.16 7.50
N ALA A 153 14.21 8.42 8.58
CA ALA A 153 13.63 7.36 9.41
C ALA A 153 12.61 6.51 8.64
N PHE A 154 11.79 7.16 7.82
CA PHE A 154 10.82 6.50 6.95
C PHE A 154 11.52 5.58 5.95
N THR A 155 12.51 6.11 5.22
CA THR A 155 13.34 5.34 4.26
C THR A 155 13.93 4.11 4.94
N ALA A 156 14.55 4.27 6.10
CA ALA A 156 15.19 3.18 6.83
C ALA A 156 14.22 2.11 7.34
N ARG A 157 12.91 2.38 7.37
CA ARG A 157 11.88 1.41 7.75
C ARG A 157 11.34 0.65 6.54
N VAL A 158 11.12 1.32 5.42
CA VAL A 158 10.55 0.71 4.21
C VAL A 158 11.57 -0.03 3.34
N THR A 159 12.88 0.16 3.57
CA THR A 159 13.95 -0.57 2.87
C THR A 159 14.52 -1.76 3.66
N ARG A 160 13.84 -2.21 4.72
CA ARG A 160 14.27 -3.39 5.51
C ARG A 160 13.82 -4.68 4.86
#